data_AF-A0AAF0IWP6-F1
#
_entry.id   AF-A0AAF0IWP6-F1
#
_cell.length_a   1.000
_cell.length_b   1.000
_cell.length_c   1.000
_cell.angle_alpha   90.00
_cell.angle_beta   90.00
_cell.angle_gamma   90.00
#
_symmetry.space_group_name_H-M   'P 1'
#
loop_
_entity.id
_entity.type
_entity.pdbx_description
1 polymer ?
#
loop_
_entity_poly.entity_id
_entity_poly.type
_entity_poly.pdbx_seq_one_letter_code
_entity_poly.pdbx_strand_id
1 'polypeptide(L)'
;MPRTGRLGRAVPLAARAVVARAEPVCAPLGGAPPSFQPRSSFTFTDSAPSWYIGHMHRAMRSIPSMLARTPPPLVVEVRDARVPFTSINPNFEAALQSAPAAQQRVRVAPRTYVPGWSARRLVVYTKRDQVDAKLEGPILRALAQHTHDQSVMFVDTRKKSDMQRVYDWVVARAKTLAKAAAQAATRTSNHRRHSRLSGAARYTPTPETGVRVLVVGMPNVGKSSLLNALRFVGTGKASAASTHPHPGHTRKVTGTVRITPDPPSLAQLEMSSPINMKSLVARERERGPAVYVYDTPGIMLPYLGPAERGGTERAVKLALAGCMKQSLFDVETLADYLLFRMNQRYVYALAQGDHTLPPYTALMHDPTPTDDVKVFLASVAERAPGARQKGGTLNLAVAADFVVAQFRRGLLGPRELDLPLQEGQPLPGASLDARVADQLEAYLLGAGDTHRPDETPPHRT
;
A
#
# COMPACT_ATOMS: atom_id res chain seq x y z
N MET A 1 51.12 28.40 15.86
CA MET A 1 50.22 28.43 17.03
C MET A 1 48.77 28.25 16.56
N PRO A 2 48.22 27.04 16.51
CA PRO A 2 46.86 26.82 16.03
C PRO A 2 45.83 27.12 17.12
N ARG A 3 44.74 27.78 16.74
CA ARG A 3 43.59 28.08 17.60
C ARG A 3 42.83 26.78 17.92
N THR A 4 42.79 26.43 19.20
CA THR A 4 42.03 25.31 19.77
C THR A 4 40.53 25.49 19.58
N GLY A 5 39.88 24.49 18.99
CA GLY A 5 38.45 24.45 18.75
C GLY A 5 37.62 24.29 20.03
N ARG A 6 36.53 25.06 20.12
CA ARG A 6 35.44 24.81 21.07
C ARG A 6 34.58 23.68 20.51
N LEU A 7 34.75 22.49 21.08
CA LEU A 7 33.79 21.38 20.96
C LEU A 7 32.44 21.83 21.53
N GLY A 8 31.43 21.91 20.67
CA GLY A 8 30.04 22.10 21.07
C GLY A 8 29.60 20.94 21.94
N ARG A 9 29.16 21.25 23.16
CA ARG A 9 28.57 20.31 24.11
C ARG A 9 27.42 19.55 23.44
N ALA A 10 27.58 18.23 23.36
CA ALA A 10 26.49 17.32 23.08
C ALA A 10 25.40 17.47 24.16
N VAL A 11 24.18 17.79 23.74
CA VAL A 11 22.99 17.73 24.59
C VAL A 11 22.70 16.24 24.84
N PRO A 12 22.62 15.77 26.09
CA PRO A 12 22.40 14.36 26.35
C PRO A 12 20.98 13.97 25.97
N LEU A 13 20.89 12.90 25.19
CA LEU A 13 19.69 12.23 24.71
C LEU A 13 19.00 11.50 25.88
N ALA A 14 18.38 12.24 26.80
CA ALA A 14 17.70 11.70 27.97
C ALA A 14 16.20 12.02 27.93
N ALA A 15 15.46 11.26 27.11
CA ALA A 15 14.04 11.00 27.27
C ALA A 15 13.68 9.69 26.55
N ARG A 16 14.31 8.59 26.98
CA ARG A 16 13.77 7.24 26.71
C ARG A 16 12.54 7.07 27.58
N ALA A 17 11.37 7.46 27.06
CA ALA A 17 10.11 7.02 27.63
C ALA A 17 10.07 5.49 27.57
N VAL A 18 10.14 4.89 28.75
CA VAL A 18 10.05 3.46 29.00
C VAL A 18 8.67 3.00 28.55
N VAL A 19 8.56 2.50 27.33
CA VAL A 19 7.69 1.36 27.06
C VAL A 19 8.63 0.17 27.12
N ALA A 20 8.80 -0.35 28.33
CA ALA A 20 9.39 -1.67 28.52
C ALA A 20 8.62 -2.64 27.60
N ARG A 21 9.33 -3.59 26.97
CA ARG A 21 8.67 -4.70 26.29
C ARG A 21 7.68 -5.29 27.30
N ALA A 22 6.39 -5.19 27.01
CA ALA A 22 5.36 -5.76 27.86
C ALA A 22 5.58 -7.28 27.84
N GLU A 23 6.08 -7.82 28.95
CA GLU A 23 5.93 -9.25 29.21
C GLU A 23 4.44 -9.56 29.34
N PRO A 24 3.96 -10.73 28.86
CA PRO A 24 2.56 -11.09 28.98
C PRO A 24 2.18 -11.12 30.46
N VAL A 25 1.28 -10.22 30.86
CA VAL A 25 0.76 -10.18 32.23
C VAL A 25 -0.05 -11.45 32.46
N CYS A 26 0.48 -12.35 33.29
CA CYS A 26 -0.24 -13.55 33.75
C CYS A 26 -1.46 -13.11 34.58
N ALA A 27 -2.62 -13.72 34.30
CA ALA A 27 -3.90 -13.39 34.91
C ALA A 27 -3.92 -13.59 36.45
N PRO A 28 -4.74 -12.83 37.20
CA PRO A 28 -5.00 -13.13 38.60
C PRO A 28 -5.83 -14.42 38.72
N LEU A 29 -5.42 -15.30 39.64
CA LEU A 29 -6.19 -16.47 40.05
C LEU A 29 -7.31 -16.02 41.00
N GLY A 30 -8.56 -15.99 40.51
CA GLY A 30 -9.73 -15.85 41.40
C GLY A 30 -10.99 -15.31 40.72
N GLY A 31 -12.01 -16.17 40.57
CA GLY A 31 -13.37 -15.83 40.16
C GLY A 31 -13.54 -15.59 38.66
N ALA A 32 -14.39 -16.38 38.01
CA ALA A 32 -14.73 -16.15 36.60
C ALA A 32 -15.32 -14.74 36.46
N PRO A 33 -14.68 -13.83 35.70
CA PRO A 33 -15.29 -12.53 35.42
C PRO A 33 -16.63 -12.76 34.70
N PRO A 34 -17.62 -11.85 34.84
CA PRO A 34 -18.78 -11.87 33.94
C PRO A 34 -18.24 -11.98 32.52
N SER A 35 -18.71 -12.96 31.75
CA SER A 35 -18.14 -13.29 30.44
C SER A 35 -18.14 -12.05 29.56
N PHE A 36 -16.96 -11.47 29.31
CA PHE A 36 -16.82 -10.29 28.47
C PHE A 36 -17.42 -10.56 27.09
N GLN A 37 -18.47 -9.83 26.74
CA GLN A 37 -19.18 -9.99 25.47
C GLN A 37 -19.17 -8.67 24.70
N PRO A 38 -18.30 -8.53 23.69
CA PRO A 38 -18.25 -7.32 22.88
C PRO A 38 -19.37 -7.27 21.84
N ARG A 39 -19.71 -6.08 21.35
CA ARG A 39 -20.68 -5.87 20.28
C ARG A 39 -20.30 -6.64 19.02
N SER A 40 -21.29 -7.24 18.37
CA SER A 40 -21.14 -8.03 17.14
C SER A 40 -21.23 -7.20 15.86
N SER A 41 -21.35 -5.87 15.95
CA SER A 41 -21.37 -4.98 14.79
C SER A 41 -20.87 -3.59 15.18
N PHE A 42 -20.43 -2.83 14.18
CA PHE A 42 -20.04 -1.44 14.35
C PHE A 42 -20.94 -0.56 13.50
N THR A 43 -21.55 0.45 14.12
CA THR A 43 -22.40 1.41 13.41
C THR A 43 -21.54 2.48 12.77
N PHE A 44 -21.60 2.58 11.46
CA PHE A 44 -20.92 3.64 10.70
C PHE A 44 -21.86 4.81 10.43
N THR A 45 -21.30 5.98 10.17
CA THR A 45 -22.07 7.12 9.69
C THR A 45 -22.61 6.87 8.28
N ASP A 46 -23.79 7.41 8.00
CA ASP A 46 -24.50 7.24 6.71
C ASP A 46 -23.75 7.86 5.52
N SER A 47 -22.79 8.74 5.78
CA SER A 47 -21.93 9.31 4.73
C SER A 47 -20.45 9.11 5.05
N ALA A 48 -19.71 8.66 4.03
CA ALA A 48 -18.26 8.65 4.06
C ALA A 48 -17.73 10.08 3.81
N PRO A 49 -16.66 10.50 4.50
CA PRO A 49 -16.11 11.83 4.28
C PRO A 49 -15.61 12.00 2.85
N SER A 50 -15.89 13.17 2.29
CA SER A 50 -15.48 13.55 0.94
C SER A 50 -13.96 13.76 0.85
N TRP A 51 -13.22 12.73 0.43
CA TRP A 51 -11.78 12.81 0.17
C TRP A 51 -11.50 13.27 -1.26
N TYR A 52 -11.62 14.57 -1.51
CA TYR A 52 -11.29 15.15 -2.83
C TYR A 52 -10.12 16.10 -2.73
N ILE A 53 -8.93 15.61 -3.06
CA ILE A 53 -7.82 16.51 -3.35
C ILE A 53 -7.75 16.73 -4.86
N GLY A 54 -7.98 17.97 -5.32
CA GLY A 54 -8.09 18.30 -6.75
C GLY A 54 -6.89 17.84 -7.62
N HIS A 55 -5.69 17.70 -7.04
CA HIS A 55 -4.54 17.15 -7.76
C HIS A 55 -4.69 15.64 -8.07
N MET A 56 -5.33 14.87 -7.19
CA MET A 56 -5.60 13.45 -7.40
C MET A 56 -6.62 13.23 -8.51
N HIS A 57 -7.62 14.11 -8.61
CA HIS A 57 -8.63 14.06 -9.67
C HIS A 57 -8.02 14.29 -11.06
N ARG A 58 -7.10 15.25 -11.18
CA ARG A 58 -6.32 15.48 -12.40
C ARG A 58 -5.44 14.26 -12.73
N ALA A 59 -4.84 13.66 -11.72
CA ALA A 59 -3.97 12.51 -11.91
C ALA A 59 -4.76 11.25 -12.34
N MET A 60 -5.92 10.98 -11.75
CA MET A 60 -6.80 9.88 -12.14
C MET A 60 -7.23 9.99 -13.61
N ARG A 61 -7.62 11.19 -14.07
CA ARG A 61 -7.96 11.46 -15.48
C ARG A 61 -6.79 11.21 -16.44
N SER A 62 -5.55 11.18 -15.95
CA SER A 62 -4.37 10.90 -16.79
C SER A 62 -4.08 9.41 -16.94
N ILE A 63 -4.59 8.54 -16.05
CA ILE A 63 -4.32 7.09 -16.06
C ILE A 63 -4.62 6.45 -17.42
N PRO A 64 -5.81 6.63 -18.04
CA PRO A 64 -6.09 6.02 -19.34
C PRO A 64 -5.07 6.41 -20.42
N SER A 65 -4.68 7.67 -20.46
CA SER A 65 -3.67 8.16 -21.42
C SER A 65 -2.28 7.57 -21.17
N MET A 66 -1.91 7.28 -19.92
CA MET A 66 -0.65 6.65 -19.57
C MET A 66 -0.64 5.16 -19.95
N LEU A 67 -1.75 4.46 -19.71
CA LEU A 67 -1.93 3.05 -20.07
C LEU A 67 -1.98 2.85 -21.60
N ALA A 68 -2.54 3.82 -22.35
CA ALA A 68 -2.66 3.78 -23.80
C ALA A 68 -1.37 4.17 -24.57
N ARG A 69 -0.26 4.46 -23.89
CA ARG A 69 1.02 4.77 -24.56
C ARG A 69 1.50 3.58 -25.40
N THR A 70 2.21 3.86 -26.50
CA THR A 70 2.82 2.82 -27.36
C THR A 70 4.34 2.90 -27.27
N PRO A 71 5.06 1.79 -26.94
CA PRO A 71 4.51 0.55 -26.38
C PRO A 71 3.86 0.76 -24.99
N PRO A 72 2.86 -0.07 -24.61
CA PRO A 72 2.23 0.04 -23.29
C PRO A 72 3.25 -0.14 -22.16
N PRO A 73 3.03 0.50 -20.99
CA PRO A 73 3.94 0.36 -19.87
C PRO A 73 3.83 -1.01 -19.19
N LEU A 74 4.81 -1.33 -18.35
CA LEU A 74 4.64 -2.22 -17.21
C LEU A 74 3.90 -1.47 -16.10
N VAL A 75 3.07 -2.15 -15.33
CA VAL A 75 2.35 -1.60 -14.19
C VAL A 75 2.84 -2.29 -12.93
N VAL A 76 3.24 -1.50 -11.95
CA VAL A 76 3.48 -1.97 -10.59
C VAL A 76 2.42 -1.31 -9.71
N GLU A 77 1.39 -2.07 -9.36
CA GLU A 77 0.33 -1.61 -8.47
C GLU A 77 0.74 -1.85 -7.02
N VAL A 78 0.79 -0.77 -6.26
CA VAL A 78 1.22 -0.79 -4.88
C VAL A 78 0.00 -0.74 -3.97
N ARG A 79 -0.13 -1.77 -3.15
CA ARG A 79 -1.19 -1.94 -2.15
C ARG A 79 -0.60 -1.95 -0.74
N ASP A 80 -1.46 -1.79 0.26
CA ASP A 80 -1.06 -1.79 1.68
C ASP A 80 -1.45 -3.12 2.32
N ALA A 81 -0.47 -3.88 2.81
CA ALA A 81 -0.71 -5.22 3.35
C ALA A 81 -1.68 -5.23 4.55
N ARG A 82 -1.82 -4.10 5.27
CA ARG A 82 -2.74 -3.97 6.41
C ARG A 82 -4.21 -3.87 6.01
N VAL A 83 -4.48 -3.47 4.78
CA VAL A 83 -5.83 -3.36 4.22
C VAL A 83 -5.81 -4.03 2.84
N PRO A 84 -5.58 -5.35 2.80
CA PRO A 84 -5.27 -6.05 1.56
C PRO A 84 -6.39 -5.99 0.50
N PHE A 85 -7.64 -5.88 0.93
CA PHE A 85 -8.82 -5.81 0.07
C PHE A 85 -9.29 -4.37 -0.13
N THR A 86 -9.35 -3.58 0.95
CA THR A 86 -9.73 -2.17 0.88
C THR A 86 -8.74 -1.33 0.05
N SER A 87 -7.51 -1.81 -0.15
CA SER A 87 -6.54 -1.17 -1.06
C SER A 87 -6.68 -1.58 -2.54
N ILE A 88 -7.59 -2.50 -2.89
CA ILE A 88 -7.94 -2.84 -4.27
C ILE A 88 -8.79 -1.71 -4.86
N ASN A 89 -8.51 -1.30 -6.10
CA ASN A 89 -9.28 -0.24 -6.75
C ASN A 89 -10.04 -0.75 -7.99
N PRO A 90 -11.36 -0.97 -7.88
CA PRO A 90 -12.22 -1.40 -8.99
C PRO A 90 -12.19 -0.45 -10.20
N ASN A 91 -12.10 0.87 -9.97
CA ASN A 91 -12.01 1.85 -11.06
C ASN A 91 -10.71 1.70 -11.84
N PHE A 92 -9.62 1.28 -11.18
CA PHE A 92 -8.37 0.97 -11.86
C PHE A 92 -8.43 -0.35 -12.63
N GLU A 93 -9.11 -1.36 -12.11
CA GLU A 93 -9.37 -2.60 -12.86
C GLU A 93 -10.13 -2.30 -14.15
N ALA A 94 -11.20 -1.49 -14.07
CA ALA A 94 -11.94 -1.04 -15.25
C ALA A 94 -11.06 -0.24 -16.23
N ALA A 95 -10.17 0.61 -15.72
CA ALA A 95 -9.22 1.37 -16.55
C ALA A 95 -8.20 0.46 -17.25
N LEU A 96 -7.74 -0.62 -16.60
CA LEU A 96 -6.90 -1.63 -17.24
C LEU A 96 -7.68 -2.37 -18.33
N GLN A 97 -8.87 -2.87 -18.02
CA GLN A 97 -9.70 -3.63 -18.97
C GLN A 97 -10.08 -2.82 -20.21
N SER A 98 -10.33 -1.51 -20.06
CA SER A 98 -10.65 -0.61 -21.18
C SER A 98 -9.42 -0.12 -21.96
N ALA A 99 -8.21 -0.28 -21.42
CA ALA A 99 -7.01 0.18 -22.11
C ALA A 99 -6.66 -0.69 -23.32
N PRO A 100 -6.09 -0.12 -24.41
CA PRO A 100 -5.78 -0.87 -25.64
C PRO A 100 -4.89 -2.11 -25.45
N ALA A 101 -4.09 -2.14 -24.37
CA ALA A 101 -3.24 -3.27 -24.07
C ALA A 101 -3.98 -4.49 -23.52
N ALA A 102 -5.24 -4.35 -23.07
CA ALA A 102 -6.01 -5.46 -22.48
C ALA A 102 -6.23 -6.62 -23.45
N GLN A 103 -6.54 -6.29 -24.72
CA GLN A 103 -6.80 -7.28 -25.78
C GLN A 103 -5.51 -7.84 -26.40
N GLN A 104 -4.34 -7.31 -26.03
CA GLN A 104 -3.07 -7.79 -26.58
C GLN A 104 -2.71 -9.16 -26.01
N ARG A 105 -2.12 -10.04 -26.83
CA ARG A 105 -1.49 -11.28 -26.36
C ARG A 105 0.01 -11.10 -26.36
N VAL A 106 0.63 -11.29 -25.20
CA VAL A 106 2.08 -11.15 -25.05
C VAL A 106 2.71 -12.53 -24.98
N ARG A 107 3.67 -12.79 -25.88
CA ARG A 107 4.47 -14.01 -25.86
C ARG A 107 5.49 -13.93 -24.72
N VAL A 108 5.37 -14.82 -23.73
CA VAL A 108 6.26 -14.87 -22.56
C VAL A 108 7.27 -16.02 -22.63
N ALA A 109 6.93 -17.09 -23.35
CA ALA A 109 7.81 -18.22 -23.64
C ALA A 109 7.47 -18.81 -25.02
N PRO A 110 8.29 -19.73 -25.58
CA PRO A 110 7.95 -20.42 -26.82
C PRO A 110 6.56 -21.06 -26.74
N ARG A 111 5.66 -20.69 -27.67
CA ARG A 111 4.24 -21.13 -27.71
C ARG A 111 3.38 -20.72 -26.51
N THR A 112 3.89 -19.97 -25.54
CA THR A 112 3.12 -19.49 -24.37
C THR A 112 2.77 -18.01 -24.50
N TYR A 113 1.47 -17.73 -24.53
CA TYR A 113 0.92 -16.38 -24.60
C TYR A 113 0.02 -16.12 -23.41
N VAL A 114 0.18 -14.95 -22.79
CA VAL A 114 -0.67 -14.49 -21.69
C VAL A 114 -1.45 -13.23 -22.10
N PRO A 115 -2.62 -12.97 -21.48
CA PRO A 115 -3.36 -11.73 -21.68
C PRO A 115 -2.51 -10.50 -21.36
N GLY A 116 -2.77 -9.39 -22.05
CA GLY A 116 -1.85 -8.26 -22.11
C GLY A 116 -1.51 -7.66 -20.74
N TRP A 117 -2.51 -7.43 -19.89
CA TRP A 117 -2.27 -6.90 -18.54
C TRP A 117 -1.75 -7.93 -17.56
N SER A 118 -2.13 -9.20 -17.66
CA SER A 118 -1.49 -10.29 -16.91
C SER A 118 0.01 -10.40 -17.25
N ALA A 119 0.38 -10.03 -18.48
CA ALA A 119 1.77 -9.95 -18.91
C ALA A 119 2.52 -8.70 -18.39
N ARG A 120 1.81 -7.68 -17.91
CA ARG A 120 2.38 -6.35 -17.68
C ARG A 120 2.23 -5.85 -16.25
N ARG A 121 1.35 -6.44 -15.45
CA ARG A 121 1.01 -6.00 -14.10
C ARG A 121 1.67 -6.88 -13.04
N LEU A 122 2.27 -6.22 -12.06
CA LEU A 122 2.71 -6.79 -10.80
C LEU A 122 1.96 -6.06 -9.68
N VAL A 123 1.30 -6.79 -8.80
CA VAL A 123 0.72 -6.26 -7.57
C VAL A 123 1.72 -6.44 -6.43
N VAL A 124 1.99 -5.38 -5.69
CA VAL A 124 2.96 -5.35 -4.60
C VAL A 124 2.27 -4.84 -3.33
N TYR A 125 2.04 -5.72 -2.37
CA TYR A 125 1.62 -5.36 -1.02
C TYR A 125 2.84 -4.93 -0.22
N THR A 126 2.97 -3.63 0.04
CA THR A 126 4.03 -3.12 0.92
C THR A 126 3.61 -3.21 2.39
N LYS A 127 4.54 -2.90 3.31
CA LYS A 127 4.32 -2.97 4.76
C LYS A 127 4.05 -4.41 5.24
N ARG A 128 4.66 -5.39 4.57
CA ARG A 128 4.61 -6.82 4.95
C ARG A 128 4.98 -7.05 6.41
N ASP A 129 5.94 -6.29 6.94
CA ASP A 129 6.37 -6.34 8.34
C ASP A 129 5.28 -5.96 9.36
N GLN A 130 4.16 -5.42 8.88
CA GLN A 130 3.08 -4.88 9.70
C GLN A 130 1.89 -5.81 9.85
N VAL A 131 1.93 -6.97 9.18
CA VAL A 131 0.88 -7.98 9.18
C VAL A 131 1.44 -9.35 9.54
N ASP A 132 0.58 -10.24 10.01
CA ASP A 132 0.98 -11.63 10.28
C ASP A 132 1.27 -12.35 8.96
N ALA A 133 2.44 -12.99 8.87
CA ALA A 133 2.86 -13.77 7.72
C ALA A 133 1.90 -14.92 7.39
N LYS A 134 1.13 -15.42 8.37
CA LYS A 134 0.11 -16.46 8.16
C LYS A 134 -1.00 -16.03 7.20
N LEU A 135 -1.23 -14.72 7.04
CA LEU A 135 -2.25 -14.19 6.14
C LEU A 135 -1.80 -14.16 4.67
N GLU A 136 -0.49 -14.15 4.40
CA GLU A 136 0.03 -13.99 3.02
C GLU A 136 -0.44 -15.10 2.09
N GLY A 137 -0.29 -16.37 2.51
CA GLY A 137 -0.67 -17.54 1.71
C GLY A 137 -2.15 -17.57 1.33
N PRO A 138 -3.06 -17.47 2.32
CA PRO A 138 -4.50 -17.35 2.08
C PRO A 138 -4.87 -16.19 1.15
N ILE A 139 -4.31 -14.99 1.36
CA ILE A 139 -4.62 -13.83 0.51
C ILE A 139 -4.17 -14.08 -0.93
N LEU A 140 -2.98 -14.65 -1.13
CA LEU A 140 -2.47 -14.98 -2.46
C LEU A 140 -3.38 -15.99 -3.18
N ARG A 141 -3.87 -17.02 -2.48
CA ARG A 141 -4.80 -18.01 -3.05
C ARG A 141 -6.14 -17.39 -3.40
N ALA A 142 -6.73 -16.60 -2.50
CA ALA A 142 -7.98 -15.90 -2.74
C ALA A 142 -7.86 -14.94 -3.94
N LEU A 143 -6.80 -14.12 -4.01
CA LEU A 143 -6.57 -13.23 -5.15
C LEU A 143 -6.41 -14.00 -6.46
N ALA A 144 -5.70 -15.12 -6.46
CA ALA A 144 -5.53 -15.96 -7.64
C ALA A 144 -6.84 -16.59 -8.14
N GLN A 145 -7.79 -16.86 -7.24
CA GLN A 145 -9.09 -17.44 -7.56
C GLN A 145 -10.12 -16.40 -8.01
N HIS A 146 -10.16 -15.23 -7.36
CA HIS A 146 -11.24 -14.25 -7.53
C HIS A 146 -10.84 -13.01 -8.35
N THR A 147 -9.56 -12.88 -8.74
CA THR A 147 -9.08 -11.72 -9.52
C THR A 147 -8.21 -12.14 -10.71
N HIS A 148 -7.86 -11.18 -11.56
CA HIS A 148 -6.93 -11.38 -12.67
C HIS A 148 -5.45 -11.21 -12.27
N ASP A 149 -5.16 -11.10 -10.97
CA ASP A 149 -3.83 -10.79 -10.45
C ASP A 149 -2.93 -12.05 -10.46
N GLN A 150 -2.23 -12.27 -11.57
CA GLN A 150 -1.35 -13.43 -11.78
C GLN A 150 0.07 -13.26 -11.18
N SER A 151 0.40 -12.08 -10.68
CA SER A 151 1.71 -11.77 -10.11
C SER A 151 1.52 -10.84 -8.93
N VAL A 152 1.60 -11.41 -7.73
CA VAL A 152 1.38 -10.71 -6.46
C VAL A 152 2.56 -10.97 -5.54
N MET A 153 3.06 -9.93 -4.87
CA MET A 153 4.17 -10.05 -3.92
C MET A 153 3.90 -9.23 -2.65
N PHE A 154 4.14 -9.84 -1.49
CA PHE A 154 4.26 -9.11 -0.22
C PHE A 154 5.72 -8.74 0.01
N VAL A 155 5.97 -7.47 0.35
CA VAL A 155 7.32 -6.91 0.53
C VAL A 155 7.44 -5.98 1.72
N ASP A 156 8.56 -6.05 2.41
CA ASP A 156 9.07 -4.95 3.22
C ASP A 156 10.07 -4.15 2.39
N THR A 157 9.73 -2.89 2.06
CA THR A 157 10.58 -2.02 1.23
C THR A 157 11.95 -1.71 1.84
N ARG A 158 12.16 -2.03 3.12
CA ARG A 158 13.45 -1.88 3.81
C ARG A 158 14.33 -3.13 3.67
N LYS A 159 13.75 -4.29 3.29
CA LYS A 159 14.49 -5.55 3.11
C LYS A 159 15.00 -5.66 1.68
N LYS A 160 16.34 -5.70 1.52
CA LYS A 160 16.99 -5.81 0.21
C LYS A 160 16.55 -7.07 -0.56
N SER A 161 16.37 -8.20 0.10
CA SER A 161 15.94 -9.46 -0.54
C SER A 161 14.54 -9.38 -1.14
N ASP A 162 13.59 -8.74 -0.44
CA ASP A 162 12.24 -8.51 -0.97
C ASP A 162 12.28 -7.59 -2.19
N MET A 163 13.06 -6.53 -2.11
CA MET A 163 13.20 -5.57 -3.19
C MET A 163 13.97 -6.12 -4.40
N GLN A 164 14.89 -7.05 -4.17
CA GLN A 164 15.57 -7.80 -5.23
C GLN A 164 14.57 -8.64 -6.03
N ARG A 165 13.63 -9.34 -5.37
CA ARG A 165 12.57 -10.10 -6.06
C ARG A 165 11.70 -9.22 -6.96
N VAL A 166 11.32 -8.03 -6.48
CA VAL A 166 10.56 -7.05 -7.29
C VAL A 166 11.39 -6.55 -8.46
N TYR A 167 12.65 -6.18 -8.22
CA TYR A 167 13.57 -5.70 -9.25
C TYR A 167 13.79 -6.75 -10.34
N ASP A 168 14.07 -8.00 -9.96
CA ASP A 168 14.30 -9.11 -10.87
C ASP A 168 13.06 -9.39 -11.73
N TRP A 169 11.86 -9.38 -11.13
CA TRP A 169 10.61 -9.52 -11.88
C TRP A 169 10.44 -8.40 -12.91
N VAL A 170 10.67 -7.14 -12.51
CA VAL A 170 10.53 -5.98 -13.39
C VAL A 170 11.52 -6.05 -14.55
N VAL A 171 12.79 -6.33 -14.28
CA VAL A 171 13.84 -6.42 -15.32
C VAL A 171 13.61 -7.61 -16.23
N ALA A 172 13.27 -8.78 -15.69
CA ALA A 172 12.94 -9.96 -16.49
C ALA A 172 11.76 -9.68 -17.41
N ARG A 173 10.69 -9.08 -16.88
CA ARG A 173 9.51 -8.75 -17.70
C ARG A 173 9.81 -7.67 -18.73
N ALA A 174 10.61 -6.67 -18.38
CA ALA A 174 11.06 -5.65 -19.33
C ALA A 174 11.84 -6.28 -20.50
N LYS A 175 12.76 -7.22 -20.22
CA LYS A 175 13.48 -7.97 -21.26
C LYS A 175 12.51 -8.73 -22.18
N THR A 176 11.51 -9.42 -21.62
CA THR A 176 10.50 -10.15 -22.40
C THR A 176 9.69 -9.22 -23.32
N LEU A 177 9.20 -8.09 -22.79
CA LEU A 177 8.41 -7.13 -23.57
C LEU A 177 9.23 -6.44 -24.65
N ALA A 178 10.49 -6.08 -24.36
CA ALA A 178 11.38 -5.48 -25.34
C ALA A 178 11.67 -6.45 -26.51
N LYS A 179 11.91 -7.73 -26.22
CA LYS A 179 12.07 -8.78 -27.25
C LYS A 179 10.81 -8.95 -28.10
N ALA A 180 9.64 -9.00 -27.48
CA ALA A 180 8.38 -9.11 -28.19
C ALA A 180 8.10 -7.90 -29.10
N ALA A 181 8.39 -6.68 -28.61
CA ALA A 181 8.24 -5.45 -29.38
C ALA A 181 9.21 -5.39 -30.58
N ALA A 182 10.47 -5.81 -30.40
CA ALA A 182 11.44 -5.88 -31.48
C ALA A 182 11.01 -6.85 -32.59
N GLN A 183 10.50 -8.03 -32.22
CA GLN A 183 10.01 -9.04 -33.16
C GLN A 183 8.76 -8.59 -33.93
N ALA A 184 7.89 -7.78 -33.30
CA ALA A 184 6.74 -7.17 -33.96
C ALA A 184 7.17 -6.07 -34.94
N ALA A 185 8.15 -5.24 -34.58
CA ALA A 185 8.65 -4.16 -35.42
C ALA A 185 9.34 -4.67 -36.71
N THR A 186 9.95 -5.86 -36.70
CA THR A 186 10.53 -6.47 -37.91
C THR A 186 9.46 -6.88 -38.94
N ARG A 187 8.16 -6.91 -38.57
CA ARG A 187 7.06 -7.36 -39.44
C ARG A 187 6.19 -6.22 -40.00
N THR A 188 6.47 -4.96 -39.67
CA THR A 188 5.64 -3.82 -40.11
C THR A 188 6.50 -2.62 -40.48
N SER A 189 6.33 -2.13 -41.71
CA SER A 189 7.06 -0.96 -42.22
C SER A 189 6.80 0.30 -41.40
N ASN A 190 7.85 1.12 -41.32
CA ASN A 190 8.04 2.28 -40.45
C ASN A 190 7.08 3.47 -40.67
N HIS A 191 5.76 3.34 -40.69
CA HIS A 191 4.87 4.50 -40.82
C HIS A 191 3.72 4.48 -39.82
N ARG A 192 3.97 5.05 -38.64
CA ARG A 192 3.02 5.82 -37.79
C ARG A 192 3.62 5.93 -36.38
N ARG A 193 4.47 6.94 -36.17
CA ARG A 193 4.80 7.38 -34.81
C ARG A 193 4.53 8.88 -34.71
N HIS A 194 3.80 9.21 -33.65
CA HIS A 194 3.49 10.55 -33.15
C HIS A 194 2.37 11.33 -33.86
N SER A 195 1.13 11.07 -33.44
CA SER A 195 0.21 12.18 -33.13
C SER A 195 -0.82 11.69 -32.10
N ARG A 196 -1.25 12.61 -31.21
CA ARG A 196 -2.34 12.46 -30.20
C ARG A 196 -1.98 12.05 -28.75
N LEU A 197 -0.98 12.69 -28.13
CA LEU A 197 -0.93 12.77 -26.64
C LEU A 197 -1.18 14.21 -26.18
N SER A 198 -2.24 14.44 -25.41
CA SER A 198 -2.58 15.73 -24.79
C SER A 198 -2.36 15.71 -23.26
N GLY A 199 -2.11 16.89 -22.66
CA GLY A 199 -2.03 17.07 -21.19
C GLY A 199 -0.65 16.85 -20.55
N ALA A 200 -0.65 16.62 -19.23
CA ALA A 200 0.54 16.46 -18.37
C ALA A 200 1.53 15.36 -18.82
N ALA A 201 1.09 14.48 -19.72
CA ALA A 201 1.87 13.45 -20.37
C ALA A 201 2.94 13.96 -21.36
N ARG A 202 2.86 15.23 -21.83
CA ARG A 202 3.82 15.81 -22.79
C ARG A 202 5.16 16.25 -22.19
N TYR A 203 5.19 16.60 -20.89
CA TYR A 203 6.33 17.29 -20.27
C TYR A 203 7.24 16.40 -19.43
N THR A 204 7.09 15.07 -19.48
CA THR A 204 8.06 14.16 -18.88
C THR A 204 9.07 13.77 -19.96
N PRO A 205 10.36 14.18 -19.87
CA PRO A 205 11.40 13.68 -20.77
C PRO A 205 11.35 12.16 -20.71
N THR A 206 10.87 11.56 -21.78
CA THR A 206 10.72 10.12 -21.88
C THR A 206 11.80 9.68 -22.84
N PRO A 207 12.78 8.90 -22.40
CA PRO A 207 13.76 8.34 -23.32
C PRO A 207 13.03 7.57 -24.42
N GLU A 208 13.37 7.83 -25.68
CA GLU A 208 12.71 7.23 -26.85
C GLU A 208 12.88 5.69 -26.88
N THR A 209 13.87 5.19 -26.14
CA THR A 209 14.25 3.79 -26.02
C THR A 209 14.19 3.34 -24.55
N GLY A 210 13.70 2.12 -24.32
CA GLY A 210 13.59 1.50 -22.99
C GLY A 210 12.16 1.09 -22.61
N VAL A 211 12.04 0.40 -21.48
CA VAL A 211 10.76 -0.05 -20.92
C VAL A 211 10.30 0.91 -19.85
N ARG A 212 9.05 1.33 -19.97
CA ARG A 212 8.37 2.22 -19.03
C ARG A 212 7.66 1.41 -17.97
N VAL A 213 7.86 1.77 -16.71
CA VAL A 213 7.16 1.21 -15.54
C VAL A 213 6.31 2.33 -14.93
N LEU A 214 5.03 2.05 -14.77
CA LEU A 214 4.07 2.90 -14.12
C LEU A 214 3.83 2.36 -12.71
N VAL A 215 4.31 3.07 -11.69
CA VAL A 215 4.02 2.74 -10.28
C VAL A 215 2.75 3.46 -9.88
N VAL A 216 1.70 2.72 -9.51
CA VAL A 216 0.37 3.25 -9.16
C VAL A 216 -0.09 2.77 -7.79
N GLY A 217 -1.10 3.42 -7.23
CA GLY A 217 -1.69 3.06 -5.94
C GLY A 217 -2.12 4.28 -5.13
N MET A 218 -2.94 4.03 -4.12
CA MET A 218 -3.54 5.06 -3.26
C MET A 218 -2.49 5.86 -2.48
N PRO A 219 -2.80 7.03 -1.91
CA PRO A 219 -1.86 7.76 -1.07
C PRO A 219 -1.29 6.91 0.07
N ASN A 220 -0.02 7.13 0.42
CA ASN A 220 0.68 6.49 1.55
C ASN A 220 0.76 4.96 1.59
N VAL A 221 0.35 4.25 0.54
CA VAL A 221 0.58 2.79 0.38
C VAL A 221 2.05 2.40 0.14
N GLY A 222 3.01 3.33 0.23
CA GLY A 222 4.44 3.00 0.12
C GLY A 222 5.07 3.14 -1.28
N LYS A 223 4.39 3.74 -2.26
CA LYS A 223 4.91 3.92 -3.65
C LYS A 223 6.30 4.55 -3.73
N SER A 224 6.51 5.69 -3.08
CA SER A 224 7.79 6.40 -3.14
C SER A 224 8.91 5.63 -2.42
N SER A 225 8.58 4.93 -1.32
CA SER A 225 9.52 4.01 -0.65
C SER A 225 9.91 2.85 -1.56
N LEU A 226 8.95 2.25 -2.25
CA LEU A 226 9.18 1.18 -3.22
C LEU A 226 10.08 1.66 -4.37
N LEU A 227 9.79 2.84 -4.95
CA LEU A 227 10.59 3.45 -6.01
C LEU A 227 12.05 3.68 -5.57
N ASN A 228 12.25 4.30 -4.41
CA ASN A 228 13.58 4.56 -3.88
C ASN A 228 14.36 3.27 -3.64
N ALA A 229 13.69 2.26 -3.08
CA ALA A 229 14.31 0.96 -2.83
C ALA A 229 14.64 0.22 -4.15
N LEU A 230 13.78 0.29 -5.17
CA LEU A 230 14.06 -0.27 -6.49
C LEU A 230 15.26 0.42 -7.16
N ARG A 231 15.33 1.76 -7.09
CA ARG A 231 16.47 2.52 -7.60
C ARG A 231 17.75 2.13 -6.88
N PHE A 232 17.70 1.98 -5.57
CA PHE A 232 18.86 1.57 -4.78
C PHE A 232 19.35 0.17 -5.17
N VAL A 233 18.45 -0.82 -5.24
CA VAL A 233 18.79 -2.20 -5.64
C VAL A 233 19.40 -2.23 -7.04
N GLY A 234 18.80 -1.51 -7.99
CA GLY A 234 19.22 -1.58 -9.38
C GLY A 234 20.41 -0.70 -9.76
N THR A 235 20.65 0.42 -9.07
CA THR A 235 21.69 1.39 -9.44
C THR A 235 22.69 1.73 -8.33
N GLY A 236 22.43 1.32 -7.09
CA GLY A 236 23.18 1.75 -5.91
C GLY A 236 22.96 3.23 -5.52
N LYS A 237 22.18 4.00 -6.30
CA LYS A 237 21.93 5.43 -6.04
C LYS A 237 20.83 5.62 -4.99
N ALA A 238 21.01 6.65 -4.16
CA ALA A 238 20.07 7.02 -3.09
C ALA A 238 18.76 7.65 -3.62
N SER A 239 17.93 8.19 -2.71
CA SER A 239 16.54 8.63 -2.96
C SER A 239 16.32 9.47 -4.22
N ALA A 240 15.29 9.12 -5.00
CA ALA A 240 14.76 9.91 -6.13
C ALA A 240 13.43 10.60 -5.82
N ALA A 241 12.68 10.08 -4.84
CA ALA A 241 11.37 10.58 -4.45
C ALA A 241 11.33 10.92 -2.95
N SER A 242 10.57 11.97 -2.60
CA SER A 242 10.34 12.36 -1.21
C SER A 242 9.26 11.48 -0.57
N THR A 243 9.48 11.04 0.67
CA THR A 243 8.56 10.21 1.45
C THR A 243 8.06 10.98 2.68
N HIS A 244 6.77 10.86 3.01
CA HIS A 244 6.19 11.50 4.20
C HIS A 244 5.02 10.65 4.74
N PRO A 245 4.78 10.66 6.06
CA PRO A 245 3.68 9.90 6.68
C PRO A 245 2.27 10.45 6.40
N HIS A 246 2.14 11.64 5.78
CA HIS A 246 0.84 12.30 5.57
C HIS A 246 0.38 12.23 4.10
N PRO A 247 -0.89 11.89 3.83
CA PRO A 247 -1.40 11.83 2.46
C PRO A 247 -1.33 13.19 1.74
N GLY A 248 -1.05 13.16 0.44
CA GLY A 248 -0.97 14.37 -0.39
C GLY A 248 0.37 15.11 -0.31
N HIS A 249 1.43 14.45 0.19
CA HIS A 249 2.80 14.98 0.21
C HIS A 249 3.42 15.06 -1.20
N THR A 250 3.37 13.97 -1.96
CA THR A 250 3.77 13.99 -3.37
C THR A 250 2.67 14.69 -4.16
N ARG A 251 2.92 15.92 -4.65
CA ARG A 251 1.91 16.78 -5.31
C ARG A 251 2.08 16.92 -6.82
N LYS A 252 3.22 16.49 -7.39
CA LYS A 252 3.54 16.57 -8.82
C LYS A 252 4.22 15.27 -9.29
N VAL A 253 3.98 14.89 -10.55
CA VAL A 253 4.77 13.85 -11.24
C VAL A 253 6.16 14.43 -11.46
N THR A 254 7.15 13.87 -10.76
CA THR A 254 8.49 14.47 -10.61
C THR A 254 9.45 14.15 -11.77
N GLY A 255 9.04 13.35 -12.75
CA GLY A 255 9.89 12.97 -13.87
C GLY A 255 9.93 11.46 -14.10
N THR A 256 10.86 11.01 -14.94
CA THR A 256 11.21 9.60 -15.12
C THR A 256 12.45 9.28 -14.28
N VAL A 257 12.43 8.15 -13.57
CA VAL A 257 13.56 7.66 -12.77
C VAL A 257 14.07 6.36 -13.37
N ARG A 258 15.33 6.34 -13.81
CA ARG A 258 15.98 5.12 -14.27
C ARG A 258 16.33 4.22 -13.08
N ILE A 259 15.97 2.95 -13.16
CA ILE A 259 16.27 1.95 -12.10
C ILE A 259 17.31 0.91 -12.52
N THR A 260 17.65 0.79 -13.80
CA THR A 260 18.75 -0.08 -14.25
C THR A 260 20.07 0.69 -14.31
N PRO A 261 21.23 0.03 -14.13
CA PRO A 261 22.54 0.68 -14.21
C PRO A 261 22.73 1.47 -15.51
N ASP A 262 23.49 2.57 -15.43
CA ASP A 262 23.88 3.36 -16.59
C ASP A 262 24.86 2.60 -17.48
N PRO A 263 24.87 2.87 -18.79
CA PRO A 263 25.90 2.31 -19.64
C PRO A 263 27.31 2.69 -19.19
N PRO A 264 28.30 1.78 -19.31
CA PRO A 264 29.68 2.18 -19.08
C PRO A 264 29.96 3.35 -20.02
N SER A 265 30.60 4.37 -19.49
CA SER A 265 30.98 5.54 -20.29
C SER A 265 31.93 5.10 -21.41
N LEU A 266 31.94 5.83 -22.54
CA LEU A 266 32.89 5.57 -23.63
C LEU A 266 34.35 5.53 -23.11
N ALA A 267 34.68 6.41 -22.16
CA ALA A 267 35.98 6.42 -21.49
C ALA A 267 36.32 5.12 -20.72
N GLN A 268 35.32 4.43 -20.15
CA GLN A 268 35.51 3.13 -19.49
C GLN A 268 35.69 1.97 -20.49
N LEU A 269 35.22 2.14 -21.73
CA LEU A 269 35.37 1.15 -22.80
C LEU A 269 36.70 1.31 -23.55
N GLU A 270 37.23 2.53 -23.63
CA GLU A 270 38.52 2.84 -24.30
C GLU A 270 39.75 2.33 -23.52
N MET A 271 39.64 2.12 -22.20
CA MET A 271 40.75 1.65 -21.36
C MET A 271 40.98 0.13 -21.38
N SER A 272 40.15 -0.66 -22.07
CA SER A 272 40.22 -2.13 -22.05
C SER A 272 40.39 -2.73 -23.46
N SER A 273 41.64 -2.80 -23.95
CA SER A 273 42.06 -3.57 -25.15
C SER A 273 41.35 -3.18 -26.46
N PRO A 274 41.76 -3.68 -27.65
CA PRO A 274 41.12 -3.32 -28.92
C PRO A 274 39.61 -3.61 -28.86
N ILE A 275 38.79 -2.59 -29.11
CA ILE A 275 37.33 -2.68 -29.01
C ILE A 275 36.81 -3.67 -30.05
N ASN A 276 36.55 -4.91 -29.63
CA ASN A 276 35.90 -5.90 -30.48
C ASN A 276 34.39 -5.62 -30.52
N MET A 277 33.93 -5.05 -31.63
CA MET A 277 32.52 -4.69 -31.86
C MET A 277 31.55 -5.84 -31.60
N LYS A 278 31.91 -7.10 -31.91
CA LYS A 278 31.05 -8.27 -31.65
C LYS A 278 30.87 -8.52 -30.15
N SER A 279 31.94 -8.36 -29.37
CA SER A 279 31.89 -8.53 -27.91
C SER A 279 31.07 -7.42 -27.23
N LEU A 280 31.14 -6.20 -27.76
CA LEU A 280 30.42 -5.04 -27.24
C LEU A 280 28.92 -5.15 -27.55
N VAL A 281 28.57 -5.58 -28.77
CA VAL A 281 27.18 -5.88 -29.17
C VAL A 281 26.61 -7.07 -28.39
N ALA A 282 27.41 -8.10 -28.12
CA ALA A 282 26.99 -9.24 -27.28
C ALA A 282 26.74 -8.80 -25.82
N ARG A 283 27.65 -8.02 -25.24
CA ARG A 283 27.50 -7.45 -23.89
C ARG A 283 26.26 -6.55 -23.78
N GLU A 284 26.02 -5.68 -24.76
CA GLU A 284 24.82 -4.83 -24.80
C GLU A 284 23.53 -5.65 -24.98
N ARG A 285 23.57 -6.76 -25.74
CA ARG A 285 22.43 -7.69 -25.87
C ARG A 285 22.08 -8.39 -24.56
N GLU A 286 23.06 -8.77 -23.74
CA GLU A 286 22.83 -9.46 -22.46
C GLU A 286 22.28 -8.52 -21.37
N ARG A 287 22.64 -7.25 -21.45
CA ARG A 287 22.34 -6.22 -20.44
C ARG A 287 20.85 -5.93 -20.27
N GLY A 288 20.06 -6.15 -21.31
CA GLY A 288 18.62 -5.87 -21.33
C GLY A 288 18.29 -4.38 -21.48
N PRO A 289 17.00 -4.05 -21.64
CA PRO A 289 16.57 -2.68 -21.89
C PRO A 289 16.75 -1.79 -20.66
N ALA A 290 16.99 -0.49 -20.88
CA ALA A 290 16.86 0.50 -19.82
C ALA A 290 15.42 0.52 -19.27
N VAL A 291 15.27 0.59 -17.94
CA VAL A 291 13.95 0.62 -17.29
C VAL A 291 13.77 1.96 -16.59
N TYR A 292 12.68 2.65 -16.94
CA TYR A 292 12.31 3.95 -16.42
C TYR A 292 11.00 3.87 -15.67
N VAL A 293 11.00 4.30 -14.42
CA VAL A 293 9.82 4.37 -13.57
C VAL A 293 9.25 5.78 -13.58
N TYR A 294 7.95 5.91 -13.83
CA TYR A 294 7.23 7.15 -13.57
C TYR A 294 6.86 7.21 -12.10
N ASP A 295 7.40 8.19 -11.38
CA ASP A 295 6.92 8.49 -10.03
C ASP A 295 5.60 9.24 -10.14
N THR A 296 4.51 8.53 -9.84
CA THR A 296 3.18 9.11 -9.91
C THR A 296 2.68 9.44 -8.50
N PRO A 297 2.37 10.72 -8.22
CA PRO A 297 1.96 11.16 -6.89
C PRO A 297 0.55 10.64 -6.57
N GLY A 298 0.44 9.56 -5.79
CA GLY A 298 -0.84 9.10 -5.22
C GLY A 298 -2.01 9.14 -6.19
N ILE A 299 -1.79 8.79 -7.46
CA ILE A 299 -2.67 9.19 -8.57
C ILE A 299 -4.03 8.52 -8.56
N MET A 300 -4.17 7.51 -7.71
CA MET A 300 -5.36 6.71 -7.54
C MET A 300 -6.12 7.21 -6.33
N LEU A 301 -7.36 7.66 -6.55
CA LEU A 301 -8.29 7.92 -5.45
C LEU A 301 -8.65 6.60 -4.78
N PRO A 302 -8.66 6.51 -3.44
CA PRO A 302 -9.26 5.39 -2.73
C PRO A 302 -10.66 5.07 -3.28
N TYR A 303 -10.95 3.80 -3.51
CA TYR A 303 -12.33 3.40 -3.81
C TYR A 303 -13.08 3.24 -2.50
N LEU A 304 -14.03 4.15 -2.26
CA LEU A 304 -14.91 4.06 -1.10
C LEU A 304 -16.23 3.38 -1.46
N GLY A 305 -16.75 3.50 -2.67
CA GLY A 305 -18.07 2.97 -3.02
C GLY A 305 -19.21 3.57 -2.17
N PRO A 306 -20.45 3.08 -2.33
CA PRO A 306 -21.60 3.54 -1.54
C PRO A 306 -21.47 3.21 -0.05
N ALA A 307 -22.10 4.02 0.81
CA ALA A 307 -22.05 3.83 2.26
C ALA A 307 -22.70 2.52 2.68
N GLU A 308 -23.84 2.19 2.07
CA GLU A 308 -24.63 0.97 2.29
C GLU A 308 -23.87 -0.30 1.93
N ARG A 309 -22.84 -0.18 1.07
CA ARG A 309 -21.95 -1.27 0.66
C ARG A 309 -20.60 -1.24 1.38
N GLY A 310 -20.55 -0.67 2.59
CA GLY A 310 -19.35 -0.64 3.44
C GLY A 310 -18.37 0.50 3.12
N GLY A 311 -18.80 1.57 2.45
CA GLY A 311 -17.90 2.64 2.04
C GLY A 311 -17.35 3.47 3.18
N THR A 312 -18.16 3.72 4.20
CA THR A 312 -17.72 4.40 5.42
C THR A 312 -16.72 3.55 6.21
N GLU A 313 -16.92 2.23 6.25
CA GLU A 313 -15.97 1.31 6.88
C GLU A 313 -14.60 1.34 6.17
N ARG A 314 -14.60 1.23 4.83
CA ARG A 314 -13.38 1.37 4.03
C ARG A 314 -12.68 2.69 4.34
N ALA A 315 -13.45 3.76 4.51
CA ALA A 315 -12.92 5.08 4.83
C ALA A 315 -12.17 5.09 6.18
N VAL A 316 -12.80 4.54 7.22
CA VAL A 316 -12.22 4.39 8.56
C VAL A 316 -10.94 3.52 8.53
N LYS A 317 -10.98 2.36 7.87
CA LYS A 317 -9.82 1.46 7.73
C LYS A 317 -8.63 2.17 7.08
N LEU A 318 -8.88 2.94 6.03
CA LEU A 318 -7.85 3.72 5.32
C LEU A 318 -7.32 4.89 6.17
N ALA A 319 -8.17 5.53 6.97
CA ALA A 319 -7.73 6.55 7.91
C ALA A 319 -6.79 5.95 8.97
N LEU A 320 -7.16 4.81 9.56
CA LEU A 320 -6.33 4.08 10.53
C LEU A 320 -5.00 3.62 9.95
N ALA A 321 -5.03 3.09 8.72
CA ALA A 321 -3.82 2.76 7.97
C ALA A 321 -2.98 4.01 7.60
N GLY A 322 -3.53 5.21 7.68
CA GLY A 322 -2.85 6.46 7.30
C GLY A 322 -2.80 6.69 5.78
N CYS A 323 -3.66 6.01 5.03
CA CYS A 323 -3.89 6.20 3.60
C CYS A 323 -4.83 7.37 3.31
N MET A 324 -5.64 7.78 4.29
CA MET A 324 -6.43 9.01 4.28
C MET A 324 -6.11 9.91 5.48
N LYS A 325 -6.35 11.23 5.37
CA LYS A 325 -6.09 12.13 6.49
C LYS A 325 -7.06 11.82 7.63
N GLN A 326 -6.48 11.70 8.80
CA GLN A 326 -7.21 11.45 10.04
C GLN A 326 -8.17 12.58 10.40
N SER A 327 -7.80 13.84 10.10
CA SER A 327 -8.60 15.04 10.42
C SER A 327 -9.96 15.12 9.73
N LEU A 328 -10.31 14.13 8.90
CA LEU A 328 -11.63 14.02 8.27
C LEU A 328 -12.60 13.13 9.03
N PHE A 329 -12.13 12.55 10.11
CA PHE A 329 -12.86 11.64 10.95
C PHE A 329 -12.85 12.21 12.35
N ASP A 330 -13.92 11.96 13.09
CA ASP A 330 -13.87 12.05 14.52
C ASP A 330 -12.87 11.00 15.05
N VAL A 331 -11.90 11.45 15.85
CA VAL A 331 -10.81 10.61 16.34
C VAL A 331 -11.30 9.60 17.37
N GLU A 332 -12.33 9.94 18.15
CA GLU A 332 -12.94 9.03 19.10
C GLU A 332 -13.61 7.86 18.36
N THR A 333 -14.32 8.13 17.26
CA THR A 333 -14.85 7.09 16.36
C THR A 333 -13.76 6.17 15.79
N LEU A 334 -12.59 6.71 15.41
CA LEU A 334 -11.48 5.88 14.94
C LEU A 334 -10.93 4.97 16.05
N ALA A 335 -10.80 5.49 17.27
CA ALA A 335 -10.38 4.71 18.43
C ALA A 335 -11.44 3.66 18.82
N ASP A 336 -12.72 4.00 18.72
CA ASP A 336 -13.84 3.10 18.95
C ASP A 336 -13.83 1.91 17.99
N TYR A 337 -13.62 2.18 16.70
CA TYR A 337 -13.51 1.11 15.70
C TYR A 337 -12.30 0.20 15.97
N LEU A 338 -11.17 0.76 16.43
CA LEU A 338 -10.02 -0.05 16.86
C LEU A 338 -10.37 -0.93 18.06
N LEU A 339 -11.03 -0.36 19.07
CA LEU A 339 -11.48 -1.09 20.26
C LEU A 339 -12.36 -2.28 19.87
N PHE A 340 -13.38 -2.03 19.04
CA PHE A 340 -14.24 -3.05 18.46
C PHE A 340 -13.42 -4.16 17.78
N ARG A 341 -12.51 -3.80 16.88
CA ARG A 341 -11.71 -4.79 16.15
C ARG A 341 -10.82 -5.61 17.07
N MET A 342 -10.18 -4.99 18.05
CA MET A 342 -9.35 -5.71 19.03
C MET A 342 -10.18 -6.64 19.92
N ASN A 343 -11.38 -6.23 20.31
CA ASN A 343 -12.31 -7.08 21.05
C ASN A 343 -12.76 -8.30 20.25
N GLN A 344 -13.08 -8.13 18.96
CA GLN A 344 -13.39 -9.24 18.07
C GLN A 344 -12.23 -10.25 17.98
N ARG A 345 -10.99 -9.76 17.85
CA ARG A 345 -9.80 -10.63 17.86
C ARG A 345 -9.62 -11.38 19.17
N TYR A 346 -9.88 -10.71 20.29
CA TYR A 346 -9.74 -11.30 21.62
C TYR A 346 -10.72 -12.44 21.83
N VAL A 347 -12.00 -12.26 21.49
CA VAL A 347 -13.00 -13.34 21.59
C VAL A 347 -12.65 -14.51 20.68
N TYR A 348 -12.17 -14.23 19.47
CA TYR A 348 -11.68 -15.27 18.56
C TYR A 348 -10.49 -16.04 19.18
N ALA A 349 -9.52 -15.35 19.77
CA ALA A 349 -8.36 -15.97 20.41
C ALA A 349 -8.78 -16.82 21.63
N LEU A 350 -9.69 -16.32 22.46
CA LEU A 350 -10.27 -17.04 23.59
C LEU A 350 -10.93 -18.36 23.16
N ALA A 351 -11.68 -18.35 22.05
CA ALA A 351 -12.29 -19.56 21.51
C ALA A 351 -11.27 -20.61 21.03
N GLN A 352 -10.03 -20.19 20.75
CA GLN A 352 -8.90 -21.07 20.42
C GLN A 352 -8.05 -21.46 21.64
N GLY A 353 -8.48 -21.10 22.86
CA GLY A 353 -7.77 -21.38 24.11
C GLY A 353 -6.67 -20.39 24.47
N ASP A 354 -6.57 -19.26 23.78
CA ASP A 354 -5.65 -18.17 24.15
C ASP A 354 -6.34 -17.18 25.09
N HIS A 355 -5.93 -17.21 26.37
CA HIS A 355 -6.46 -16.37 27.43
C HIS A 355 -5.70 -15.05 27.63
N THR A 356 -4.82 -14.67 26.71
CA THR A 356 -4.07 -13.40 26.77
C THR A 356 -5.03 -12.21 26.64
N LEU A 357 -4.95 -11.25 27.57
CA LEU A 357 -5.78 -10.05 27.54
C LEU A 357 -5.62 -9.25 26.23
N PRO A 358 -6.67 -8.52 25.80
CA PRO A 358 -6.59 -7.68 24.61
C PRO A 358 -5.44 -6.67 24.71
N PRO A 359 -4.67 -6.43 23.62
CA PRO A 359 -3.51 -5.53 23.67
C PRO A 359 -3.78 -4.10 24.14
N TYR A 360 -5.02 -3.59 23.98
CA TYR A 360 -5.36 -2.23 24.43
C TYR A 360 -5.41 -2.09 25.95
N THR A 361 -5.61 -3.18 26.70
CA THR A 361 -5.65 -3.16 28.17
C THR A 361 -4.33 -2.69 28.76
N ALA A 362 -3.21 -2.88 28.06
CA ALA A 362 -1.90 -2.36 28.45
C ALA A 362 -1.82 -0.82 28.46
N LEU A 363 -2.74 -0.12 27.78
CA LEU A 363 -2.83 1.34 27.81
C LEU A 363 -3.68 1.85 28.98
N MET A 364 -4.47 0.98 29.61
CA MET A 364 -5.42 1.33 30.65
C MET A 364 -4.74 1.39 32.04
N HIS A 365 -5.33 2.13 32.96
CA HIS A 365 -4.89 2.10 34.37
C HIS A 365 -5.24 0.75 35.02
N ASP A 366 -6.49 0.32 34.87
CA ASP A 366 -6.96 -1.00 35.23
C ASP A 366 -7.09 -1.88 33.96
N PRO A 367 -6.30 -2.96 33.82
CA PRO A 367 -6.22 -3.76 32.60
C PRO A 367 -7.40 -4.74 32.45
N THR A 368 -8.61 -4.23 32.47
CA THR A 368 -9.86 -5.00 32.32
C THR A 368 -10.45 -4.80 30.91
N PRO A 369 -10.86 -5.87 30.20
CA PRO A 369 -11.52 -5.74 28.91
C PRO A 369 -12.80 -4.90 28.99
N THR A 370 -13.03 -4.05 27.99
CA THR A 370 -14.23 -3.20 27.87
C THR A 370 -14.64 -3.04 26.41
N ASP A 371 -15.93 -2.85 26.18
CA ASP A 371 -16.47 -2.49 24.86
C ASP A 371 -17.11 -1.08 24.86
N ASP A 372 -17.02 -0.36 25.99
CA ASP A 372 -17.42 1.04 26.09
C ASP A 372 -16.20 1.95 25.82
N VAL A 373 -16.24 2.67 24.70
CA VAL A 373 -15.18 3.59 24.30
C VAL A 373 -14.95 4.73 25.29
N LYS A 374 -15.98 5.20 25.99
CA LYS A 374 -15.82 6.28 26.98
C LYS A 374 -15.06 5.77 28.19
N VAL A 375 -15.39 4.57 28.67
CA VAL A 375 -14.65 3.91 29.76
C VAL A 375 -13.21 3.66 29.34
N PHE A 376 -13.00 3.13 28.13
CA PHE A 376 -11.67 2.89 27.58
C PHE A 376 -10.84 4.18 27.47
N LEU A 377 -11.36 5.20 26.81
CA LEU A 377 -10.64 6.46 26.58
C LEU A 377 -10.41 7.24 27.87
N ALA A 378 -11.33 7.19 28.85
CA ALA A 378 -11.12 7.80 30.16
C ALA A 378 -9.94 7.13 30.89
N SER A 379 -9.90 5.79 30.91
CA SER A 379 -8.79 5.03 31.51
C SER A 379 -7.45 5.30 30.80
N VAL A 380 -7.46 5.41 29.47
CA VAL A 380 -6.26 5.78 28.71
C VAL A 380 -5.84 7.23 28.97
N ALA A 381 -6.79 8.16 29.10
CA ALA A 381 -6.52 9.58 29.31
C ALA A 381 -5.77 9.88 30.62
N GLU A 382 -5.90 9.02 31.63
CA GLU A 382 -5.14 9.13 32.88
C GLU A 382 -3.63 8.96 32.66
N ARG A 383 -3.23 8.21 31.63
CA ARG A 383 -1.83 7.85 31.34
C ARG A 383 -1.29 8.49 30.05
N ALA A 384 -2.18 8.86 29.13
CA ALA A 384 -1.81 9.41 27.83
C ALA A 384 -1.16 10.81 27.96
N PRO A 385 0.02 11.03 27.38
CA PRO A 385 0.70 12.33 27.44
C PRO A 385 -0.17 13.45 26.87
N GLY A 386 -0.39 14.50 27.66
CA GLY A 386 -1.16 15.68 27.26
C GLY A 386 -2.69 15.53 27.35
N ALA A 387 -3.20 14.35 27.71
CA ALA A 387 -4.64 14.13 27.85
C ALA A 387 -5.21 14.71 29.16
N ARG A 388 -4.40 14.86 30.21
CA ARG A 388 -4.83 15.47 31.47
C ARG A 388 -4.63 16.99 31.43
N GLN A 389 -5.71 17.74 31.58
CA GLN A 389 -5.71 19.21 31.58
C GLN A 389 -5.55 19.79 33.00
N LYS A 390 -5.26 21.10 33.08
CA LYS A 390 -5.25 21.85 34.34
C LYS A 390 -6.63 21.77 34.99
N GLY A 391 -6.69 21.40 36.27
CA GLY A 391 -7.95 21.19 36.99
C GLY A 391 -8.45 19.74 37.02
N GLY A 392 -7.72 18.79 36.40
CA GLY A 392 -8.02 17.36 36.51
C GLY A 392 -8.96 16.80 35.43
N THR A 393 -9.51 17.66 34.55
CA THR A 393 -10.33 17.23 33.41
C THR A 393 -9.54 16.38 32.41
N LEU A 394 -10.14 15.30 31.95
CA LEU A 394 -9.56 14.38 30.95
C LEU A 394 -10.03 14.78 29.55
N ASN A 395 -9.09 14.82 28.60
CA ASN A 395 -9.36 15.07 27.20
C ASN A 395 -9.35 13.76 26.42
N LEU A 396 -10.55 13.25 26.10
CA LEU A 396 -10.74 11.97 25.42
C LEU A 396 -10.24 11.98 23.97
N ALA A 397 -10.39 13.11 23.27
CA ALA A 397 -9.86 13.24 21.91
C ALA A 397 -8.33 13.08 21.86
N VAL A 398 -7.60 13.65 22.82
CA VAL A 398 -6.13 13.46 22.93
C VAL A 398 -5.78 12.01 23.27
N ALA A 399 -6.56 11.36 24.13
CA ALA A 399 -6.39 9.94 24.42
C ALA A 399 -6.66 9.07 23.19
N ALA A 400 -7.69 9.37 22.41
CA ALA A 400 -8.03 8.67 21.17
C ALA A 400 -6.92 8.83 20.12
N ASP A 401 -6.38 10.05 19.95
CA ASP A 401 -5.20 10.31 19.13
C ASP A 401 -4.01 9.45 19.55
N PHE A 402 -3.77 9.37 20.86
CA PHE A 402 -2.73 8.53 21.43
C PHE A 402 -2.95 7.05 21.10
N VAL A 403 -4.17 6.52 21.24
CA VAL A 403 -4.53 5.13 20.88
C VAL A 403 -4.25 4.86 19.40
N VAL A 404 -4.74 5.71 18.50
CA VAL A 404 -4.51 5.58 17.05
C VAL A 404 -3.00 5.62 16.73
N ALA A 405 -2.23 6.47 17.42
CA ALA A 405 -0.79 6.52 17.28
C ALA A 405 -0.10 5.23 17.76
N GLN A 406 -0.50 4.65 18.91
CA GLN A 406 0.04 3.38 19.39
C GLN A 406 -0.29 2.23 18.42
N PHE A 407 -1.53 2.19 17.89
CA PHE A 407 -1.92 1.23 16.86
C PHE A 407 -1.02 1.35 15.62
N ARG A 408 -0.82 2.56 15.08
CA ARG A 408 0.03 2.78 13.90
C ARG A 408 1.49 2.39 14.14
N ARG A 409 1.99 2.50 15.37
CA ARG A 409 3.33 2.03 15.78
C ARG A 409 3.43 0.51 15.89
N GLY A 410 2.30 -0.21 15.88
CA GLY A 410 2.25 -1.67 16.04
C GLY A 410 2.32 -2.13 17.50
N LEU A 411 1.97 -1.24 18.45
CA LEU A 411 2.02 -1.56 19.88
C LEU A 411 0.71 -2.14 20.41
N LEU A 412 -0.34 -2.20 19.57
CA LEU A 412 -1.66 -2.75 19.92
C LEU A 412 -1.99 -4.04 19.13
N GLY A 413 -0.97 -4.86 18.89
CA GLY A 413 -1.12 -6.13 18.18
C GLY A 413 -1.21 -6.00 16.64
N PRO A 414 -1.85 -6.99 15.96
CA PRO A 414 -1.90 -7.04 14.50
C PRO A 414 -2.56 -5.80 13.89
N ARG A 415 -1.96 -5.25 12.83
CA ARG A 415 -2.45 -4.02 12.17
C ARG A 415 -3.28 -4.26 10.91
N GLU A 416 -3.56 -5.52 10.58
CA GLU A 416 -4.47 -5.86 9.51
C GLU A 416 -5.89 -5.39 9.84
N LEU A 417 -6.71 -5.00 8.86
CA LEU A 417 -7.99 -4.33 9.08
C LEU A 417 -9.11 -4.79 8.12
N ASP A 418 -8.91 -5.71 7.19
CA ASP A 418 -9.98 -6.16 6.30
C ASP A 418 -10.67 -7.45 6.75
N LEU A 419 -9.99 -8.34 7.46
CA LEU A 419 -10.57 -9.62 7.85
C LEU A 419 -11.54 -9.45 9.04
N PRO A 420 -12.83 -9.78 8.88
CA PRO A 420 -13.75 -9.89 10.00
C PRO A 420 -13.33 -11.09 10.83
N LEU A 421 -13.03 -10.86 12.10
CA LEU A 421 -12.86 -11.93 13.08
C LEU A 421 -14.12 -11.97 13.96
N GLN A 422 -15.29 -12.04 13.31
CA GLN A 422 -16.59 -12.22 13.95
C GLN A 422 -17.00 -13.67 13.77
N GLU A 423 -17.19 -14.41 14.86
CA GLU A 423 -18.06 -15.58 14.84
C GLU A 423 -19.03 -15.49 16.02
N GLY A 424 -20.20 -14.91 15.75
CA GLY A 424 -21.43 -15.07 16.55
C GLY A 424 -22.35 -16.18 16.02
N GLN A 425 -21.90 -16.91 15.00
CA GLN A 425 -22.49 -18.16 14.55
C GLN A 425 -21.34 -19.16 14.37
N PRO A 426 -21.40 -20.34 14.99
CA PRO A 426 -20.40 -21.37 14.76
C PRO A 426 -20.59 -21.87 13.33
N LEU A 427 -19.63 -21.62 12.44
CA LEU A 427 -19.36 -22.56 11.36
C LEU A 427 -18.19 -23.42 11.82
N PRO A 428 -18.43 -24.59 12.43
CA PRO A 428 -17.35 -25.45 12.85
C PRO A 428 -16.48 -25.81 11.64
N GLY A 429 -15.23 -25.35 11.62
CA GLY A 429 -14.21 -25.86 10.69
C GLY A 429 -13.87 -25.02 9.45
N ALA A 430 -14.34 -23.77 9.29
CA ALA A 430 -13.87 -22.94 8.18
C ALA A 430 -12.37 -22.60 8.36
N SER A 431 -11.55 -22.98 7.39
CA SER A 431 -10.11 -22.69 7.39
C SER A 431 -9.87 -21.17 7.24
N LEU A 432 -8.68 -20.70 7.63
CA LEU A 432 -8.27 -19.30 7.39
C LEU A 432 -8.39 -18.92 5.91
N ASP A 433 -8.14 -19.88 5.02
CA ASP A 433 -8.33 -19.75 3.58
C ASP A 433 -9.75 -19.41 3.17
N ALA A 434 -10.74 -20.16 3.67
CA ALA A 434 -12.15 -19.91 3.36
C ALA A 434 -12.57 -18.50 3.79
N ARG A 435 -12.22 -18.10 5.02
CA ARG A 435 -12.55 -16.76 5.55
C ARG A 435 -11.96 -15.63 4.71
N VAL A 436 -10.71 -15.79 4.27
CA VAL A 436 -10.02 -14.79 3.44
C VAL A 436 -10.66 -14.72 2.05
N ALA A 437 -11.06 -15.85 1.48
CA ALA A 437 -11.78 -15.91 0.21
C ALA A 437 -13.17 -15.25 0.30
N ASP A 438 -13.98 -15.63 1.29
CA ASP A 438 -15.32 -15.07 1.53
C ASP A 438 -15.27 -13.55 1.69
N GLN A 439 -14.29 -13.05 2.45
CA GLN A 439 -14.13 -11.61 2.67
C GLN A 439 -13.70 -10.87 1.39
N LEU A 440 -12.83 -11.47 0.58
CA LEU A 440 -12.46 -10.91 -0.72
C LEU A 440 -13.68 -10.89 -1.65
N GLU A 441 -14.46 -11.97 -1.70
CA GLU A 441 -15.67 -12.05 -2.52
C GLU A 441 -16.71 -11.01 -2.11
N ALA A 442 -16.98 -10.89 -0.80
CA ALA A 442 -17.85 -9.84 -0.26
C ALA A 442 -17.37 -8.43 -0.64
N TYR A 443 -16.06 -8.18 -0.59
CA TYR A 443 -15.48 -6.91 -1.05
C TYR A 443 -15.74 -6.68 -2.54
N LEU A 444 -15.47 -7.68 -3.39
CA LEU A 444 -15.62 -7.57 -4.84
C LEU A 444 -17.09 -7.40 -5.26
N LEU A 445 -18.02 -8.10 -4.60
CA LEU A 445 -19.47 -7.93 -4.81
C LEU A 445 -19.94 -6.55 -4.38
N GLY A 446 -19.52 -6.08 -3.20
CA GLY A 446 -19.82 -4.72 -2.72
C GLY A 446 -19.22 -3.63 -3.63
N ALA A 447 -18.14 -3.94 -4.33
CA ALA A 447 -17.49 -3.09 -5.31
C ALA A 447 -18.06 -3.18 -6.74
N GLY A 448 -18.89 -4.18 -7.04
CA GLY A 448 -19.24 -4.61 -8.40
C GLY A 448 -20.22 -3.74 -9.19
N ASP A 449 -20.99 -2.83 -8.57
CA ASP A 449 -21.77 -1.84 -9.33
C ASP A 449 -20.94 -0.61 -9.64
N THR A 450 -20.21 -0.66 -10.76
CA THR A 450 -19.73 0.55 -11.39
C THR A 450 -20.92 1.28 -12.02
N HIS A 451 -21.53 2.21 -11.28
CA HIS A 451 -22.41 3.20 -11.90
C HIS A 451 -21.61 3.91 -13.00
N ARG A 452 -22.21 4.05 -14.19
CA ARG A 452 -21.62 4.75 -15.35
C ARG A 452 -21.11 6.13 -14.91
N PRO A 453 -19.91 6.56 -15.34
CA PRO A 453 -19.39 7.88 -15.02
C PRO A 453 -20.09 8.92 -15.90
N ASP A 454 -21.32 9.30 -15.56
CA ASP A 454 -22.03 10.39 -16.25
C ASP A 454 -22.91 11.26 -15.35
N GLU A 455 -22.71 11.22 -14.02
CA GLU A 455 -23.30 12.23 -13.14
C GLU A 455 -22.29 13.34 -12.88
N THR A 456 -22.35 14.36 -13.74
CA THR A 456 -21.90 15.71 -13.41
C THR A 456 -22.49 16.13 -12.06
N PRO A 457 -21.69 16.67 -11.12
CA PRO A 457 -22.24 17.19 -9.88
C PRO A 457 -23.20 18.34 -10.20
N PRO A 458 -24.33 18.48 -9.49
CA PRO A 458 -25.25 19.58 -9.71
C PRO A 458 -24.49 20.90 -9.49
N HIS A 459 -24.50 21.74 -10.51
CA HIS A 459 -24.06 23.11 -10.39
C HIS A 459 -24.88 23.77 -9.27
N ARG A 460 -24.21 24.19 -8.20
CA ARG A 460 -24.78 25.16 -7.27
C ARG A 460 -24.92 26.46 -8.07
N THR A 461 -26.16 26.79 -8.43
CA THR A 461 -26.61 28.15 -8.76
C THR A 461 -26.49 29.03 -7.54
#